data_AF-A0A1W2TGX5-F1
#
_entry.id   AF-A0A1W2TGX5-F1
#
_cell.length_a   1.000
_cell.length_b   1.000
_cell.length_c   1.000
_cell.angle_alpha   90.00
_cell.angle_beta   90.00
_cell.angle_gamma   90.00
#
_symmetry.space_group_name_H-M   'P 1'
#
loop_
_entity.id
_entity.type
_entity.pdbx_description
1 polymer ?
#
loop_
_entity_poly.entity_id
_entity_poly.type
_entity_poly.pdbx_seq_one_letter_code
_entity_poly.pdbx_strand_id
1 'polypeptide(L)' 'MPVLYVRATYAEEESLSRFLLELFGWGNYEIDWARGRWQCTVPRALSAHEITRMRAVTKLEHYQQS' A
#
# COMPACT_ATOMS: atom_id res chain seq x y z
N MET A 1 1.40 7.44 -14.85
CA MET A 1 0.83 6.87 -13.63
C MET A 1 1.52 7.52 -12.44
N PRO A 2 0.79 8.00 -11.42
CA PRO A 2 1.41 8.51 -10.19
C PRO A 2 2.11 7.40 -9.40
N VAL A 3 3.23 7.77 -8.77
CA VAL A 3 4.01 6.91 -7.88
C VAL A 3 3.78 7.35 -6.44
N LEU A 4 3.46 6.39 -5.57
CA LEU A 4 3.17 6.61 -4.17
C LEU A 4 4.18 5.84 -3.32
N TYR A 5 4.86 6.53 -2.41
CA TYR A 5 5.85 5.92 -1.52
C TYR A 5 5.21 5.59 -0.17
N VAL A 6 5.06 4.30 0.12
CA VAL A 6 4.53 3.82 1.40
C VAL A 6 5.68 3.36 2.28
N ARG A 7 5.78 3.98 3.45
CA ARG A 7 6.71 3.54 4.49
C ARG A 7 6.01 2.45 5.30
N ALA A 8 6.12 1.22 4.84
CA ALA A 8 5.64 0.01 5.49
C ALA A 8 6.81 -0.97 5.66
N THR A 9 6.75 -1.80 6.69
CA THR A 9 7.66 -2.90 6.98
C THR A 9 7.45 -4.03 5.98
N TYR A 10 8.40 -4.97 5.88
CA TYR A 10 8.32 -6.09 4.93
C TYR A 10 7.04 -6.94 5.11
N ALA A 11 6.56 -7.06 6.35
CA ALA A 11 5.33 -7.80 6.67
C ALA A 11 4.03 -7.13 6.20
N GLU A 12 4.07 -5.84 5.85
CA GLU A 12 2.88 -5.08 5.43
C GLU A 12 2.67 -5.12 3.90
N GLU A 13 3.50 -5.85 3.14
CA GLU A 13 3.37 -6.00 1.68
C GLU A 13 2.03 -6.62 1.30
N GLU A 14 1.62 -7.71 1.97
CA GLU A 14 0.39 -8.44 1.65
C GLU A 14 -0.84 -7.56 1.87
N SER A 15 -0.92 -6.86 3.00
CA SER A 15 -1.99 -5.88 3.27
C SER A 15 -2.01 -4.75 2.26
N LEU A 16 -0.84 -4.22 1.88
CA LEU A 16 -0.74 -3.15 0.91
C LEU A 16 -1.20 -3.61 -0.48
N SER A 17 -0.76 -4.81 -0.89
CA SER A 17 -1.17 -5.47 -2.13
C SER A 17 -2.66 -5.74 -2.16
N ARG A 18 -3.22 -6.28 -1.08
CA ARG A 18 -4.67 -6.53 -0.95
C ARG A 18 -5.47 -5.25 -1.01
N PHE A 19 -5.03 -4.19 -0.32
CA PHE A 19 -5.69 -2.88 -0.36
C PHE A 19 -5.68 -2.30 -1.79
N LEU A 20 -4.56 -2.36 -2.48
CA LEU A 20 -4.43 -1.85 -3.85
C LEU A 20 -5.23 -2.70 -4.84
N LEU A 21 -5.31 -4.01 -4.62
CA LEU A 21 -6.15 -4.94 -5.37
C LEU A 21 -7.63 -4.59 -5.22
N GLU A 22 -8.10 -4.34 -4.00
CA GLU A 22 -9.50 -3.94 -3.75
C GLU A 22 -9.81 -2.56 -4.33
N LEU A 23 -8.83 -1.65 -4.36
CA LEU A 23 -9.04 -0.27 -4.79
C LEU A 23 -8.99 -0.08 -6.31
N PHE A 24 -8.04 -0.72 -6.98
CA PHE A 24 -7.75 -0.53 -8.40
C PHE A 24 -8.04 -1.76 -9.26
N GLY A 25 -8.21 -2.93 -8.65
CA GLY A 25 -8.35 -4.19 -9.35
C GLY A 25 -7.01 -4.79 -9.77
N TRP A 26 -7.06 -6.05 -10.18
CA TRP A 26 -5.86 -6.80 -10.59
C TRP A 26 -5.23 -6.18 -11.85
N GLY A 27 -3.89 -6.14 -11.90
CA GLY A 27 -3.13 -5.61 -13.04
C GLY A 27 -3.13 -4.10 -13.21
N ASN A 28 -3.75 -3.35 -12.29
CA ASN A 28 -3.82 -1.88 -12.36
C ASN A 28 -2.84 -1.17 -11.42
N TYR A 29 -2.05 -1.92 -10.66
CA TYR A 29 -1.05 -1.39 -9.73
C TYR A 29 0.21 -2.24 -9.77
N GLU A 30 1.33 -1.63 -9.38
CA GLU A 30 2.61 -2.31 -9.19
C GLU A 30 3.16 -1.96 -7.81
N ILE A 31 3.84 -2.91 -7.18
CA ILE A 31 4.49 -2.74 -5.88
C ILE A 31 5.93 -3.19 -6.03
N ASP A 32 6.86 -2.31 -5.67
CA ASP A 32 8.30 -2.56 -5.72
C ASP A 32 8.96 -2.17 -4.39
N TRP A 33 9.97 -2.91 -3.95
CA TRP A 33 10.74 -2.56 -2.75
C TRP A 33 11.97 -1.74 -3.14
N ALA A 34 11.91 -0.43 -2.91
CA ALA A 34 12.98 0.48 -3.25
C ALA A 34 13.48 1.23 -2.01
N ARG A 35 14.79 1.14 -1.73
CA ARG A 35 15.48 1.93 -0.69
C ARG A 35 14.85 1.80 0.71
N GLY A 36 14.40 0.59 1.07
CA GLY A 36 13.80 0.30 2.38
C GLY A 36 12.37 0.81 2.54
N ARG A 37 11.64 1.00 1.44
CA ARG A 37 10.23 1.41 1.39
C ARG A 37 9.53 0.71 0.24
N TRP A 38 8.21 0.55 0.38
CA TRP A 38 7.36 0.11 -0.71
C TRP A 38 7.07 1.29 -1.64
N GLN A 39 7.41 1.15 -2.91
CA GLN A 39 7.04 2.04 -3.99
C GLN A 39 5.85 1.43 -4.73
N CYS A 40 4.73 2.14 -4.73
CA CYS A 40 3.51 1.71 -5.40
C CYS A 40 3.25 2.57 -6.62
N THR A 41 3.15 1.96 -7.80
CA THR A 41 2.68 2.64 -9.01
C THR A 41 1.20 2.36 -9.16
N VAL A 42 0.38 3.41 -9.20
CA VAL A 42 -1.08 3.31 -9.19
C VAL A 42 -1.66 4.15 -10.34
N PRO A 43 -2.87 3.85 -10.84
CA PRO A 43 -3.38 4.50 -12.05
C PRO A 43 -3.82 5.95 -11.77
N ARG A 44 -4.18 6.25 -10.51
CA ARG A 44 -4.50 7.60 -10.02
C ARG A 44 -3.98 7.81 -8.59
N ALA A 45 -3.87 9.06 -8.18
CA ALA A 45 -3.53 9.39 -6.81
C ALA A 45 -4.62 8.90 -5.83
N LEU A 46 -4.18 8.52 -4.63
CA LEU A 46 -5.08 8.21 -3.53
C LEU A 46 -5.68 9.50 -2.97
N SER A 47 -6.98 9.45 -2.69
CA SER A 47 -7.72 10.48 -1.98
C SER A 47 -7.32 10.48 -0.50
N ALA A 48 -7.51 11.59 0.21
CA ALA A 48 -7.19 11.69 1.64
C ALA A 48 -7.83 10.56 2.48
N HIS A 49 -9.07 10.17 2.16
CA HIS A 49 -9.75 9.08 2.85
C HIS A 49 -9.13 7.70 2.56
N GLU A 50 -8.65 7.48 1.33
CA GLU A 50 -7.97 6.24 0.92
C GLU A 50 -6.60 6.13 1.56
N ILE A 51 -5.88 7.24 1.69
CA ILE A 51 -4.60 7.31 2.42
C ILE A 51 -4.79 6.97 3.90
N THR A 52 -5.83 7.50 4.53
CA THR A 52 -6.14 7.20 5.94
C THR A 52 -6.49 5.73 6.12
N ARG A 53 -7.32 5.15 5.23
CA ARG A 53 -7.63 3.71 5.27
C ARG A 53 -6.40 2.86 5.07
N MET A 54 -5.58 3.14 4.06
CA MET A 54 -4.32 2.43 3.79
C MET A 54 -3.41 2.43 5.01
N ARG A 55 -3.23 3.58 5.67
CA ARG A 55 -2.42 3.69 6.91
C ARG A 55 -3.02 2.91 8.08
N ALA A 56 -4.35 2.81 8.15
CA ALA A 56 -5.02 2.06 9.19
C ALA A 56 -4.80 0.55 9.00
N VAL A 57 -4.97 0.02 7.79
CA VAL A 57 -4.75 -1.43 7.52
C VAL A 57 -3.29 -1.83 7.69
N THR A 58 -2.34 -1.05 7.20
CA THR A 58 -0.91 -1.36 7.37
C THR A 58 -0.50 -1.32 8.85
N LYS A 59 -0.97 -0.34 9.64
CA LYS A 59 -0.74 -0.29 11.10
C LYS A 59 -1.42 -1.41 11.88
N LEU A 60 -2.59 -1.88 11.45
CA LEU A 60 -3.36 -2.89 12.21
C LEU A 60 -2.64 -4.24 12.20
N GLU A 61 -2.05 -4.63 11.08
CA GLU A 61 -1.27 -5.86 10.99
C GLU A 61 0.02 -5.81 11.82
N HIS A 62 0.67 -4.64 11.89
CA HIS A 62 1.83 -4.45 12.78
C HIS A 62 1.49 -4.76 14.26
N TYR A 63 0.23 -4.55 14.67
CA TYR A 63 -0.22 -4.82 16.03
C TYR A 63 -0.65 -6.28 16.25
N GLN A 64 -1.12 -6.98 15.21
CA GLN A 64 -1.51 -8.39 15.32
C GLN A 64 -0.33 -9.37 15.30
N GLN A 65 0.85 -8.94 14.86
CA GLN A 65 2.08 -9.75 14.88
C GLN A 65 2.97 -9.53 16.12
N SER A 66 2.51 -8.82 17.15
CA SER A 66 3.22 -8.65 18.44
C SER A 66 2.69 -9.59 19.52
#